data_AF-A0A1I4VHV9-F1
#
_entry.id   AF-A0A1I4VHV9-F1
#
_cell.length_a   1.000
_cell.length_b   1.000
_cell.length_c   1.000
_cell.angle_alpha   90.00
_cell.angle_beta   90.00
_cell.angle_gamma   90.00
#
_symmetry.space_group_name_H-M   'P 1'
#
loop_
_entity.id
_entity.type
_entity.pdbx_description
1 polymer ?
#
loop_
_entity_poly.entity_id
_entity_poly.type
_entity_poly.pdbx_seq_one_letter_code
_entity_poly.pdbx_strand_id
1 'polypeptide(L)'
;MPHPNRDAVYRLLKAEGLNRLPPAEKARKPHGSFKDYEVGFIHVDVKHLPKLQDRDRVSRKRYLYVAIDRASRYVHLAVKDDETTASAVAFLTDALGAFPFKVTHVLTDRGSCFTADAFEAACERHGVQHRKTRPYTPKTNGMVERFNGRVQREVLGITLYRHADLEIVLRGFNAAYNGRQQRVLNGLSPEMVLR
;
A
#
# COMPACT_ATOMS: atom_id res chain seq x y z
N MET A 1 -54.09 23.23 -8.92
CA MET A 1 -54.09 22.16 -7.91
C MET A 1 -53.05 22.50 -6.85
N PRO A 2 -53.33 22.39 -5.54
CA PRO A 2 -52.34 22.68 -4.51
C PRO A 2 -51.18 21.68 -4.58
N HIS A 3 -49.95 22.19 -4.55
CA HIS A 3 -48.75 21.35 -4.49
C HIS A 3 -48.66 20.69 -3.12
N PRO A 4 -48.61 19.34 -3.04
CA PRO A 4 -48.52 18.66 -1.76
C PRO A 4 -47.15 18.94 -1.13
N ASN A 5 -47.14 19.31 0.14
CA ASN A 5 -45.88 19.45 0.89
C ASN A 5 -45.25 18.06 1.10
N ARG A 6 -43.94 18.05 1.41
CA ARG A 6 -43.15 16.83 1.64
C ARG A 6 -43.77 15.86 2.64
N ASP A 7 -44.41 16.35 3.70
CA ASP A 7 -45.08 15.54 4.72
C ASP A 7 -46.40 14.94 4.23
N ALA A 8 -47.10 15.61 3.32
CA ALA A 8 -48.29 15.07 2.66
C ALA A 8 -47.91 13.93 1.72
N VAL A 9 -46.84 14.11 0.93
CA VAL A 9 -46.28 13.05 0.07
C VAL A 9 -45.82 11.85 0.89
N TYR A 10 -45.09 12.09 1.99
CA TYR A 10 -44.62 11.02 2.86
C TYR A 10 -45.77 10.24 3.53
N ARG A 11 -46.81 10.93 4.00
CA ARG A 11 -48.00 10.27 4.60
C ARG A 11 -48.76 9.42 3.60
N LEU A 12 -48.90 9.89 2.36
CA LEU A 12 -49.53 9.13 1.28
C LEU A 12 -48.72 7.86 0.97
N LEU A 13 -47.39 7.99 0.78
CA LEU A 13 -46.51 6.84 0.54
C LEU A 13 -46.53 5.82 1.68
N LYS A 14 -46.68 6.29 2.94
CA LYS A 14 -46.79 5.41 4.11
C LYS A 14 -48.14 4.70 4.18
N ALA A 15 -49.25 5.36 3.84
CA ALA A 15 -50.57 4.75 3.81
C ALA A 15 -50.67 3.63 2.76
N GLU A 16 -50.03 3.83 1.60
CA GLU A 16 -49.98 2.85 0.50
C GLU A 16 -48.88 1.77 0.69
N GLY A 17 -48.14 1.78 1.81
CA GLY A 17 -47.05 0.83 2.06
C GLY A 17 -45.82 1.00 1.16
N LEU A 18 -45.74 2.10 0.41
CA LEU A 18 -44.66 2.44 -0.54
C LEU A 18 -43.55 3.30 0.09
N ASN A 19 -43.54 3.46 1.41
CA ASN A 19 -42.54 4.27 2.12
C ASN A 19 -41.15 3.61 2.21
N ARG A 20 -41.01 2.38 1.72
CA ARG A 20 -39.74 1.66 1.64
C ARG A 20 -39.47 1.32 0.18
N LEU A 21 -38.32 1.76 -0.32
CA LEU A 21 -37.79 1.24 -1.57
C LEU A 21 -37.65 -0.29 -1.44
N PRO A 22 -38.07 -1.08 -2.44
CA PRO A 22 -37.75 -2.50 -2.47
C PRO A 22 -36.24 -2.67 -2.25
N PRO A 23 -35.80 -3.72 -1.55
CA PRO A 23 -34.38 -4.04 -1.51
C PRO A 23 -33.91 -4.09 -2.97
N ALA A 24 -32.99 -3.20 -3.33
CA ALA A 24 -32.39 -3.27 -4.66
C ALA A 24 -31.89 -4.69 -4.82
N GLU A 25 -32.29 -5.38 -5.91
CA GLU A 25 -31.64 -6.60 -6.37
C GLU A 25 -30.22 -6.23 -6.80
N LYS A 26 -29.38 -5.90 -5.83
CA LYS A 26 -27.95 -5.94 -5.99
C LYS A 26 -27.65 -7.42 -6.01
N ALA A 27 -27.68 -8.00 -7.22
CA ALA A 27 -26.89 -9.17 -7.51
C ALA A 27 -25.55 -8.93 -6.83
N ARG A 28 -25.26 -9.69 -5.76
CA ARG A 28 -23.96 -9.65 -5.11
C ARG A 28 -22.99 -9.93 -6.24
N LYS A 29 -22.29 -8.90 -6.75
CA LYS A 29 -21.20 -9.13 -7.68
C LYS A 29 -20.36 -10.21 -7.00
N PRO A 30 -20.14 -11.36 -7.65
CA PRO A 30 -19.26 -12.36 -7.07
C PRO A 30 -18.00 -11.62 -6.65
N HIS A 31 -17.59 -11.79 -5.40
CA HIS A 31 -16.25 -11.36 -5.00
C HIS A 31 -15.33 -12.07 -5.98
N GLY A 32 -14.85 -11.34 -6.98
CA GLY A 32 -13.98 -11.92 -7.99
C GLY A 32 -12.86 -12.63 -7.25
N SER A 33 -12.66 -13.91 -7.55
CA SER A 33 -11.45 -14.60 -7.13
C SER A 33 -10.28 -13.70 -7.53
N PHE A 34 -9.38 -13.42 -6.59
CA PHE A 34 -8.14 -12.74 -6.94
C PHE A 34 -7.49 -13.59 -8.03
N LYS A 35 -7.19 -12.99 -9.20
CA LYS A 35 -6.40 -13.68 -10.23
C LYS A 35 -5.13 -14.21 -9.58
N ASP A 36 -4.70 -15.42 -9.92
CA ASP A 36 -3.36 -15.88 -9.58
C ASP A 36 -2.37 -14.91 -10.23
N TYR A 37 -1.67 -14.15 -9.41
CA TYR A 37 -0.62 -13.25 -9.88
C TYR A 37 0.66 -14.04 -9.88
N GLU A 38 1.39 -14.02 -11.00
CA GLU A 38 2.78 -14.40 -11.00
C GLU A 38 3.58 -13.41 -10.14
N VAL A 39 4.63 -13.91 -9.51
CA VAL A 39 5.58 -13.10 -8.75
C VAL A 39 6.21 -12.05 -9.66
N GLY A 40 6.48 -10.85 -9.12
CA GLY A 40 7.13 -9.76 -9.84
C GLY A 40 6.24 -8.54 -10.08
N PHE A 41 5.01 -8.55 -9.57
CA PHE A 41 4.16 -7.36 -9.55
C PHE A 41 4.23 -6.75 -8.14
N ILE A 42 5.01 -5.68 -7.98
CA ILE A 42 5.19 -5.02 -6.69
C ILE A 42 4.34 -3.76 -6.56
N HIS A 43 3.86 -3.52 -5.36
CA HIS A 43 3.22 -2.28 -4.95
C HIS A 43 4.22 -1.46 -4.15
N VAL A 44 4.40 -0.20 -4.53
CA VAL A 44 5.34 0.73 -3.89
C VAL A 44 4.59 1.92 -3.29
N ASP A 45 5.02 2.33 -2.10
CA ASP A 45 4.47 3.50 -1.39
C ASP A 45 5.52 4.13 -0.48
N VAL A 46 5.30 5.40 -0.10
CA VAL A 46 6.12 6.14 0.86
C VAL A 46 5.31 6.46 2.11
N LYS A 47 5.82 6.06 3.27
CA LYS A 47 5.24 6.38 4.57
C LYS A 47 6.11 7.36 5.34
N HIS A 48 5.48 8.40 5.87
CA HIS A 48 6.15 9.35 6.75
C HIS A 48 6.46 8.70 8.11
N LEU A 49 7.72 8.81 8.55
CA LEU A 49 8.15 8.33 9.87
C LEU A 49 8.04 9.44 10.93
N PRO A 50 7.96 9.09 12.23
CA PRO A 50 8.04 10.08 13.29
C PRO A 50 9.34 10.88 13.22
N LYS A 51 9.30 12.12 13.72
CA LYS A 51 10.51 12.93 13.88
C LYS A 51 11.31 12.37 15.04
N LEU A 52 12.51 11.88 14.76
CA LEU A 52 13.44 11.31 15.74
C LEU A 52 14.81 11.95 15.59
N GLN A 53 15.65 11.79 16.62
CA GLN A 53 17.00 12.33 16.61
C GLN A 53 17.89 11.55 15.65
N ASP A 54 18.71 12.29 14.91
CA ASP A 54 19.80 11.74 14.11
C ASP A 54 21.11 11.65 14.93
N ARG A 55 22.23 11.33 14.28
CA ARG A 55 23.55 11.21 14.92
C ARG A 55 24.01 12.49 15.61
N ASP A 56 23.67 13.64 15.04
CA ASP A 56 23.96 14.98 15.58
C ASP A 56 22.92 15.47 16.61
N ARG A 57 22.01 14.60 17.05
CA ARG A 57 20.92 14.88 18.00
C ARG A 57 19.89 15.90 17.51
N VAL A 58 19.87 16.19 16.22
CA VAL A 58 18.82 17.01 15.60
C VAL A 58 17.63 16.13 15.25
N SER A 59 16.43 16.53 15.65
CA SER A 59 15.20 15.83 15.31
C SER A 59 14.80 16.11 13.86
N ARG A 60 14.88 15.09 13.00
CA ARG A 60 14.52 15.17 11.58
C ARG A 60 13.38 14.21 11.26
N LYS A 61 12.59 14.57 10.24
CA LYS A 61 11.63 13.63 9.64
C LYS A 61 12.39 12.74 8.66
N ARG A 62 12.02 11.46 8.59
CA ARG A 62 12.50 10.51 7.58
C ARG A 62 11.30 9.82 6.91
N TYR A 63 11.59 9.06 5.87
CA TYR A 63 10.59 8.46 4.99
C TYR A 63 10.89 6.97 4.84
N LEU A 64 9.87 6.14 5.04
CA LEU A 64 9.95 4.71 4.79
C LEU A 64 9.37 4.40 3.42
N TYR A 65 10.23 3.97 2.51
CA TYR A 65 9.82 3.40 1.25
C TYR A 65 9.52 1.91 1.46
N VAL A 66 8.39 1.47 0.92
CA VAL A 66 7.89 0.10 1.04
C VAL A 66 7.64 -0.46 -0.34
N ALA A 67 8.12 -1.67 -0.61
CA ALA A 67 7.76 -2.45 -1.78
C ALA A 67 7.23 -3.81 -1.33
N ILE A 68 6.04 -4.20 -1.79
CA ILE A 68 5.44 -5.51 -1.49
C ILE A 68 4.98 -6.22 -2.75
N ASP A 69 5.37 -7.48 -2.92
CA ASP A 69 4.92 -8.29 -4.05
C ASP A 69 3.48 -8.81 -3.88
N ARG A 70 2.75 -8.77 -4.99
CA ARG A 70 1.33 -9.09 -5.05
C ARG A 70 1.03 -10.58 -4.95
N ALA A 71 1.97 -11.46 -5.29
CA ALA A 71 1.79 -12.91 -5.22
C ALA A 71 2.33 -13.45 -3.90
N SER A 72 3.62 -13.31 -3.67
CA SER A 72 4.38 -13.85 -2.55
C SER A 72 4.21 -13.10 -1.23
N ARG A 73 3.75 -11.84 -1.27
CA ARG A 73 3.76 -10.90 -0.13
C ARG A 73 5.17 -10.58 0.36
N TYR A 74 6.23 -10.89 -0.38
CA TYR A 74 7.58 -10.54 0.03
C TYR A 74 7.76 -9.02 0.06
N VAL A 75 8.45 -8.50 1.08
CA VAL A 75 8.61 -7.07 1.32
C VAL A 75 10.07 -6.64 1.31
N HIS A 76 10.31 -5.49 0.70
CA HIS A 76 11.54 -4.73 0.86
C HIS A 76 11.24 -3.35 1.47
N LEU A 77 12.07 -2.94 2.43
CA LEU A 77 11.95 -1.69 3.17
C LEU A 77 13.26 -0.91 3.09
N ALA A 78 13.16 0.40 2.87
CA ALA A 78 14.30 1.31 3.02
C ALA A 78 13.86 2.63 3.65
N VAL A 79 14.70 3.14 4.56
CA VAL A 79 14.54 4.49 5.11
C VAL A 79 15.36 5.46 4.27
N LYS A 80 14.77 6.59 3.88
CA LYS A 80 15.42 7.68 3.16
C LYS A 80 15.17 9.00 3.91
N ASP A 81 16.03 9.98 3.68
CA ASP A 81 15.98 11.28 4.37
C ASP A 81 14.89 12.21 3.81
N ASP A 82 14.46 11.97 2.57
CA ASP A 82 13.46 12.78 1.87
C ASP A 82 12.52 11.93 1.00
N GLU A 83 11.49 12.58 0.46
CA GLU A 83 10.53 12.01 -0.50
C GLU A 83 10.78 12.48 -1.94
N THR A 84 12.04 12.78 -2.29
CA THR A 84 12.38 13.25 -3.65
C THR A 84 12.31 12.13 -4.70
N THR A 85 12.25 12.53 -5.97
CA THR A 85 12.39 11.59 -7.10
C THR A 85 13.72 10.84 -7.07
N ALA A 86 14.82 11.48 -6.63
CA ALA A 86 16.12 10.82 -6.52
C ALA A 86 16.07 9.69 -5.48
N SER A 87 15.48 9.93 -4.31
CA SER A 87 15.27 8.91 -3.27
C SER A 87 14.36 7.78 -3.76
N ALA A 88 13.31 8.09 -4.54
CA ALA A 88 12.43 7.09 -5.14
C ALA A 88 13.15 6.20 -6.17
N VAL A 89 13.99 6.78 -7.04
CA VAL A 89 14.82 6.04 -8.01
C VAL A 89 15.86 5.16 -7.31
N ALA A 90 16.51 5.70 -6.28
CA ALA A 90 17.45 4.93 -5.47
C ALA A 90 16.74 3.74 -4.81
N PHE A 91 15.57 3.97 -4.22
CA PHE A 91 14.76 2.90 -3.63
C PHE A 91 14.34 1.84 -4.66
N LEU A 92 13.90 2.25 -5.85
CA LEU A 92 13.58 1.30 -6.92
C LEU A 92 14.78 0.40 -7.22
N THR A 93 15.95 0.98 -7.40
CA THR A 93 17.19 0.24 -7.68
C THR A 93 17.53 -0.74 -6.56
N ASP A 94 17.48 -0.27 -5.30
CA ASP A 94 17.73 -1.08 -4.10
C ASP A 94 16.75 -2.26 -4.03
N ALA A 95 15.45 -2.01 -4.23
CA ALA A 95 14.41 -3.02 -4.18
C ALA A 95 14.57 -4.08 -5.28
N LEU A 96 14.87 -3.67 -6.52
CA LEU A 96 15.09 -4.59 -7.63
C LEU A 96 16.30 -5.51 -7.41
N GLY A 97 17.35 -5.02 -6.74
CA GLY A 97 18.50 -5.84 -6.36
C GLY A 97 18.23 -6.75 -5.15
N ALA A 98 17.29 -6.39 -4.28
CA ALA A 98 16.97 -7.14 -3.06
C ALA A 98 15.93 -8.24 -3.26
N PHE A 99 14.98 -8.10 -4.20
CA PHE A 99 14.00 -9.13 -4.45
C PHE A 99 14.66 -10.38 -5.07
N PRO A 100 14.37 -11.61 -4.58
CA PRO A 100 14.96 -12.83 -5.10
C PRO A 100 14.30 -13.31 -6.41
N PHE A 101 13.63 -12.41 -7.12
CA PHE A 101 12.89 -12.68 -8.35
C PHE A 101 12.90 -11.44 -9.25
N LYS A 102 12.63 -11.63 -10.54
CA LYS A 102 12.52 -10.53 -11.48
C LYS A 102 11.22 -9.76 -11.25
N VAL A 103 11.33 -8.49 -10.89
CA VAL A 103 10.20 -7.57 -10.90
C VAL A 103 9.86 -7.21 -12.35
N THR A 104 8.58 -7.34 -12.69
CA THR A 104 8.04 -7.04 -14.02
C THR A 104 7.18 -5.78 -14.00
N HIS A 105 6.52 -5.49 -12.87
CA HIS A 105 5.62 -4.36 -12.74
C HIS A 105 5.82 -3.66 -11.39
N VAL A 106 5.81 -2.34 -11.43
CA VAL A 106 5.75 -1.48 -10.24
C VAL A 106 4.45 -0.72 -10.28
N LEU A 107 3.64 -0.83 -9.22
CA LEU A 107 2.45 -0.03 -9.02
C LEU A 107 2.67 0.97 -7.91
N THR A 108 2.58 2.26 -8.21
CA THR A 108 2.62 3.34 -7.22
C THR A 108 1.28 4.07 -7.18
N ASP A 109 1.13 4.94 -6.17
CA ASP A 109 0.15 6.02 -6.25
C ASP A 109 0.60 7.11 -7.26
N ARG A 110 -0.08 8.26 -7.24
CA ARG A 110 0.27 9.40 -8.11
C ARG A 110 1.13 10.45 -7.38
N GLY A 111 1.88 10.04 -6.35
CA GLY A 111 2.83 10.90 -5.66
C GLY A 111 3.84 11.51 -6.64
N SER A 112 4.21 12.78 -6.40
CA SER A 112 5.03 13.57 -7.34
C SER A 112 6.37 12.91 -7.64
N CYS A 113 6.99 12.24 -6.66
CA CYS A 113 8.24 11.51 -6.82
C CYS A 113 8.14 10.32 -7.78
N PHE A 114 6.96 9.68 -7.87
CA PHE A 114 6.70 8.54 -8.76
C PHE A 114 6.19 8.95 -10.14
N THR A 115 5.60 10.13 -10.27
CA THR A 115 5.10 10.64 -11.57
C THR A 115 6.12 11.43 -12.36
N ALA A 116 7.31 11.67 -11.81
CA ALA A 116 8.37 12.43 -12.47
C ALA A 116 9.05 11.62 -13.58
N ASP A 117 9.46 12.29 -14.65
CA ASP A 117 10.09 11.66 -15.83
C ASP A 117 11.33 10.83 -15.47
N ALA A 118 12.12 11.28 -14.48
CA ALA A 118 13.29 10.54 -14.03
C ALA A 118 12.93 9.19 -13.37
N PHE A 119 11.76 9.06 -12.75
CA PHE A 119 11.29 7.79 -12.19
C PHE A 119 10.77 6.86 -13.30
N GLU A 120 10.03 7.38 -14.27
CA GLU A 120 9.60 6.64 -15.45
C GLU A 120 10.83 6.11 -16.24
N ALA A 121 11.81 6.96 -16.50
CA ALA A 121 13.06 6.59 -17.17
C ALA A 121 13.87 5.54 -16.39
N ALA A 122 13.85 5.58 -15.06
CA ALA A 122 14.46 4.54 -14.24
C ALA A 122 13.74 3.19 -14.40
N CYS A 123 12.41 3.18 -14.38
CA CYS A 123 11.62 1.97 -14.63
C CYS A 123 11.93 1.37 -16.01
N GLU A 124 11.97 2.20 -17.06
CA GLU A 124 12.32 1.79 -18.42
C GLU A 124 13.73 1.18 -18.50
N ARG A 125 14.73 1.84 -17.90
CA ARG A 125 16.12 1.35 -17.87
C ARG A 125 16.25 -0.03 -17.20
N HIS A 126 15.41 -0.30 -16.20
CA HIS A 126 15.37 -1.61 -15.53
C HIS A 126 14.43 -2.61 -16.21
N GLY A 127 13.75 -2.24 -17.31
CA GLY A 127 12.80 -3.11 -18.02
C GLY A 127 11.56 -3.43 -17.20
N VAL A 128 11.13 -2.53 -16.32
CA VAL A 128 9.98 -2.70 -15.42
C VAL A 128 8.82 -1.83 -15.91
N GLN A 129 7.63 -2.40 -16.04
CA GLN A 129 6.44 -1.63 -16.40
C GLN A 129 5.92 -0.85 -15.18
N HIS A 130 5.99 0.48 -15.24
CA HIS A 130 5.38 1.32 -14.24
C HIS A 130 3.87 1.48 -14.47
N ARG A 131 3.09 1.28 -13.41
CA ARG A 131 1.65 1.48 -13.36
C ARG A 131 1.32 2.44 -12.23
N LYS A 132 0.34 3.31 -12.47
CA LYS A 132 -0.16 4.26 -11.48
C LYS A 132 -1.55 3.84 -11.04
N THR A 133 -1.90 4.06 -9.78
CA THR A 133 -3.29 3.93 -9.35
C THR A 133 -4.18 4.84 -10.17
N ARG A 134 -5.37 4.34 -10.49
CA ARG A 134 -6.40 5.17 -11.14
C ARG A 134 -6.92 6.17 -10.11
N PRO A 135 -7.18 7.43 -10.51
CA PRO A 135 -7.90 8.38 -9.67
C PRO A 135 -9.17 7.76 -9.08
N TYR A 136 -9.48 8.07 -7.82
CA TYR A 136 -10.69 7.62 -7.13
C TYR A 136 -10.85 6.09 -7.01
N THR A 137 -9.77 5.32 -7.12
CA THR A 137 -9.78 3.85 -6.95
C THR A 137 -8.90 3.41 -5.76
N PRO A 138 -9.30 3.74 -4.51
CA PRO A 138 -8.47 3.53 -3.31
C PRO A 138 -8.05 2.06 -3.09
N LYS A 139 -8.80 1.10 -3.65
CA LYS A 139 -8.49 -0.32 -3.46
C LYS A 139 -7.27 -0.81 -4.23
N THR A 140 -6.80 -0.09 -5.25
CA THR A 140 -5.75 -0.58 -6.14
C THR A 140 -4.40 -0.67 -5.44
N ASN A 141 -4.09 0.21 -4.48
CA ASN A 141 -2.88 0.10 -3.66
C ASN A 141 -3.12 -0.48 -2.26
N GLY A 142 -4.32 -1.05 -2.00
CA GLY A 142 -4.71 -1.47 -0.65
C GLY A 142 -3.82 -2.54 0.00
N MET A 143 -2.91 -3.17 -0.74
CA MET A 143 -1.96 -4.13 -0.19
C MET A 143 -0.83 -3.45 0.57
N VAL A 144 -0.14 -2.50 -0.06
CA VAL A 144 0.91 -1.73 0.61
C VAL A 144 0.32 -0.86 1.71
N GLU A 145 -0.89 -0.34 1.54
CA GLU A 145 -1.61 0.39 2.61
C GLU A 145 -1.85 -0.50 3.85
N ARG A 146 -2.30 -1.75 3.66
CA ARG A 146 -2.46 -2.71 4.77
C ARG A 146 -1.13 -3.04 5.43
N PHE A 147 -0.07 -3.17 4.65
CA PHE A 147 1.27 -3.39 5.18
C PHE A 147 1.76 -2.15 5.98
N ASN A 148 1.52 -0.95 5.48
CA ASN A 148 1.82 0.31 6.17
C ASN A 148 1.06 0.43 7.49
N GLY A 149 -0.20 -0.03 7.55
CA GLY A 149 -0.97 -0.15 8.79
C GLY A 149 -0.37 -1.17 9.77
N ARG A 150 0.31 -2.21 9.27
CA ARG A 150 1.06 -3.15 10.11
C ARG A 150 2.31 -2.51 10.70
N VAL A 151 3.13 -1.85 9.88
CA VAL A 151 4.32 -1.09 10.35
C VAL A 151 3.91 -0.08 11.42
N GLN A 152 2.81 0.64 11.21
CA GLN A 152 2.29 1.61 12.18
C GLN A 152 2.04 0.98 13.56
N ARG A 153 1.41 -0.19 13.58
CA ARG A 153 1.01 -0.86 14.83
C ARG A 153 2.16 -1.60 15.50
N GLU A 154 2.99 -2.28 14.72
CA GLU A 154 4.00 -3.22 15.24
C GLU A 154 5.38 -2.60 15.42
N VAL A 155 5.69 -1.50 14.71
CA VAL A 155 6.98 -0.82 14.80
C VAL A 155 6.81 0.58 15.37
N LEU A 156 5.96 1.41 14.77
CA LEU A 156 5.85 2.82 15.15
C LEU A 156 5.06 3.05 16.45
N GLY A 157 4.51 1.99 17.06
CA GLY A 157 3.98 2.02 18.43
C GLY A 157 5.05 1.86 19.51
N ILE A 158 6.30 1.54 19.14
CA ILE A 158 7.41 1.42 20.07
C ILE A 158 7.98 2.82 20.35
N THR A 159 8.16 3.15 21.62
CA THR A 159 8.80 4.41 22.03
C THR A 159 10.29 4.36 21.67
N LEU A 160 10.67 5.10 20.63
CA LEU A 160 12.04 5.24 20.16
C LEU A 160 12.42 6.72 20.12
N TYR A 161 13.70 7.02 20.34
CA TYR A 161 14.20 8.41 20.38
C TYR A 161 15.14 8.73 19.21
N ARG A 162 15.76 7.73 18.59
CA ARG A 162 16.74 7.90 17.52
C ARG A 162 16.35 7.13 16.27
N HIS A 163 16.68 7.69 15.11
CA HIS A 163 16.47 7.00 13.82
C HIS A 163 17.29 5.73 13.70
N ALA A 164 18.50 5.68 14.26
CA ALA A 164 19.33 4.48 14.26
C ALA A 164 18.62 3.28 14.89
N ASP A 165 17.93 3.50 16.01
CA ASP A 165 17.19 2.44 16.71
C ASP A 165 15.97 2.01 15.89
N LEU A 166 15.26 2.98 15.28
CA LEU A 166 14.13 2.70 14.39
C LEU A 166 14.55 1.87 13.17
N GLU A 167 15.68 2.17 12.55
CA GLU A 167 16.20 1.41 11.41
C GLU A 167 16.57 -0.04 11.78
N ILE A 168 17.14 -0.26 12.97
CA ILE A 168 17.41 -1.61 13.49
C ILE A 168 16.09 -2.38 13.66
N VAL A 169 15.09 -1.77 14.29
CA VAL A 169 13.78 -2.38 14.50
C VAL A 169 13.10 -2.67 13.15
N LEU A 170 13.13 -1.73 12.21
CA LEU A 170 12.56 -1.93 10.86
C LEU A 170 13.23 -3.08 10.11
N ARG A 171 14.56 -3.20 10.21
CA ARG A 171 15.31 -4.31 9.60
C ARG A 171 14.89 -5.66 10.19
N GLY A 172 14.83 -5.75 11.52
CA GLY A 172 14.37 -6.96 12.21
C GLY A 172 12.91 -7.30 11.88
N PHE A 173 12.04 -6.29 11.84
CA PHE A 173 10.66 -6.42 11.44
C PHE A 173 10.52 -6.94 9.99
N ASN A 174 11.30 -6.42 9.05
CA ASN A 174 11.25 -6.86 7.65
C ASN A 174 11.63 -8.34 7.52
N ALA A 175 12.73 -8.76 8.14
CA ALA A 175 13.17 -10.15 8.15
C ALA A 175 12.12 -11.07 8.82
N ALA A 176 11.61 -10.67 9.98
CA ALA A 176 10.57 -11.41 10.68
C ALA A 176 9.28 -11.52 9.86
N TYR A 177 8.89 -10.47 9.14
CA TYR A 177 7.70 -10.47 8.29
C TYR A 177 7.84 -11.45 7.10
N ASN A 178 8.98 -11.42 6.42
CA ASN A 178 9.25 -12.29 5.26
C ASN A 178 9.43 -13.76 5.65
N GLY A 179 9.91 -14.05 6.86
CA GLY A 179 10.01 -15.39 7.43
C GLY A 179 8.73 -15.91 8.12
N ARG A 180 7.74 -15.05 8.36
CA ARG A 180 6.53 -15.42 9.12
C ARG A 180 5.47 -16.06 8.22
N GLN A 181 4.94 -17.20 8.67
CA GLN A 181 3.80 -17.88 8.05
C GLN A 181 2.55 -17.01 8.03
N GLN A 182 1.86 -16.98 6.87
CA GLN A 182 0.69 -16.15 6.67
C GLN A 182 -0.50 -16.97 6.17
N ARG A 183 -1.67 -16.77 6.78
CA ARG A 183 -2.91 -17.43 6.36
C ARG A 183 -3.27 -17.15 4.90
N VAL A 184 -2.95 -15.96 4.40
CA VAL A 184 -3.20 -15.58 2.99
C VAL A 184 -2.33 -16.35 1.99
N LEU A 185 -1.25 -16.97 2.47
CA LEU A 185 -0.33 -17.82 1.71
C LEU A 185 -0.48 -19.29 2.11
N ASN A 186 -1.68 -19.70 2.54
CA ASN A 186 -1.98 -21.08 2.98
C ASN A 186 -1.02 -21.60 4.08
N GLY A 187 -0.58 -20.71 4.97
CA GLY A 187 0.34 -21.07 6.06
C GLY A 187 1.82 -21.04 5.69
N LEU A 188 2.18 -20.67 4.46
CA LEU A 188 3.57 -20.43 4.06
C LEU A 188 4.00 -19.00 4.44
N SER A 189 5.31 -18.81 4.62
CA SER A 189 5.89 -17.47 4.68
C SER A 189 6.18 -16.93 3.28
N PRO A 190 6.32 -15.60 3.11
CA PRO A 190 6.75 -15.02 1.84
C PRO A 190 8.03 -15.66 1.28
N GLU A 191 9.02 -15.94 2.14
CA GLU A 191 10.25 -16.63 1.72
C GLU A 191 10.00 -18.06 1.24
N MET A 192 9.11 -18.80 1.91
CA MET A 192 8.77 -20.18 1.50
C MET A 192 8.02 -20.23 0.17
N VAL A 193 7.23 -19.20 -0.16
CA VAL A 193 6.53 -19.11 -1.45
C VAL A 193 7.50 -18.94 -2.63
N LEU A 194 8.72 -18.46 -2.36
CA LEU A 194 9.73 -18.15 -3.38
C LEU A 194 10.81 -19.24 -3.53
N ARG A 195 10.66 -20.37 -2.82
CA ARG A 195 11.54 -21.55 -2.93
C ARG A 195 10.88 -22.62 -3.79
#